data_AF-A0A1J3EWC2-F1
#
_entry.id   AF-A0A1J3EWC2-F1
#
_cell.length_a   1.000
_cell.length_b   1.000
_cell.length_c   1.000
_cell.angle_alpha   90.00
_cell.angle_beta   90.00
_cell.angle_gamma   90.00
#
_symmetry.space_group_name_H-M   'P 1'
#
loop_
_entity.id
_entity.type
_entity.pdbx_description
1 polymer ?
#
loop_
_entity_poly.entity_id
_entity_poly.type
_entity_poly.pdbx_seq_one_letter_code
_entity_poly.pdbx_strand_id
1 'polypeptide(L)'
;AASFGFIFYFYGQIWLKWEQGNWQDVVDPIIRDSSPAQSHELLRCIEIGLLCVQLLADDRPIMSHVVALLENETIETRRPKPPGFFFGRNRSDHPSSTTGESSLANDFSVMSYPSN
;
A
#
# COMPACT_ATOMS: atom_id res chain seq x y z
N ALA A 1 7.26 -20.41 -3.93
CA ALA A 1 6.44 -19.93 -2.80
C ALA A 1 7.11 -18.76 -2.05
N ALA A 2 8.35 -18.90 -1.58
CA ALA A 2 9.07 -17.85 -0.84
C ALA A 2 9.17 -16.50 -1.59
N SER A 3 9.39 -16.51 -2.91
CA SER A 3 9.53 -15.31 -3.73
C SER A 3 8.23 -14.50 -3.86
N PHE A 4 7.07 -15.17 -3.92
CA PHE A 4 5.78 -14.49 -3.95
C PHE A 4 5.46 -13.83 -2.60
N GLY A 5 5.77 -14.52 -1.49
CA GLY A 5 5.61 -13.96 -0.15
C GLY A 5 6.45 -12.71 0.10
N PHE A 6 7.69 -12.68 -0.41
CA PHE A 6 8.57 -11.52 -0.30
C PHE A 6 8.03 -10.29 -1.06
N ILE A 7 7.52 -10.49 -2.28
CA ILE A 7 6.93 -9.41 -3.09
C ILE A 7 5.69 -8.84 -2.40
N PHE A 8 4.79 -9.69 -1.87
CA PHE A 8 3.60 -9.23 -1.16
C PHE A 8 3.95 -8.51 0.16
N TYR A 9 4.96 -9.00 0.90
CA TYR A 9 5.44 -8.34 2.12
C TYR A 9 6.00 -6.95 1.82
N PHE A 10 6.86 -6.85 0.81
CA PHE A 10 7.49 -5.60 0.42
C PHE A 10 6.46 -4.58 -0.08
N TYR A 11 5.51 -5.00 -0.92
CA TYR A 11 4.39 -4.17 -1.35
C TYR A 11 3.57 -3.63 -0.15
N GLY A 12 3.27 -4.49 0.82
CA GLY A 12 2.55 -4.08 2.03
C GLY A 12 3.30 -3.04 2.87
N GLN A 13 4.61 -3.21 3.03
CA GLN A 13 5.47 -2.23 3.73
C GLN A 13 5.52 -0.89 3.02
N ILE A 14 5.66 -0.91 1.68
CA ILE A 14 5.66 0.33 0.88
C ILE A 14 4.32 1.04 0.98
N TRP A 15 3.21 0.32 0.80
CA TRP A 15 1.88 0.90 0.88
C TRP A 15 1.63 1.54 2.24
N LEU A 16 2.05 0.88 3.33
CA LEU A 16 1.92 1.41 4.68
C LEU A 16 2.72 2.71 4.87
N LYS A 17 3.96 2.76 4.39
CA LYS A 17 4.81 3.96 4.45
C LYS A 17 4.22 5.10 3.63
N TRP A 18 3.68 4.79 2.46
CA TRP A 18 2.99 5.76 1.60
C TRP A 18 1.71 6.30 2.26
N GLU A 19 0.87 5.44 2.84
CA GLU A 19 -0.37 5.83 3.55
C GLU A 19 -0.08 6.73 4.77
N GLN A 20 1.04 6.50 5.45
CA GLN A 20 1.50 7.31 6.59
C GLN A 20 2.16 8.64 6.19
N GLY A 21 2.35 8.92 4.89
CA GLY A 21 3.05 10.10 4.40
C GLY A 21 4.58 10.00 4.48
N ASN A 22 5.13 8.86 4.95
CA ASN A 22 6.56 8.59 5.06
C ASN A 22 7.11 7.89 3.80
N TRP A 23 6.61 8.25 2.62
CA TRP A 23 6.99 7.64 1.34
C TRP A 23 8.48 7.85 1.00
N GLN A 24 9.10 8.89 1.55
CA GLN A 24 10.53 9.20 1.36
C GLN A 24 11.47 8.14 1.93
N ASP A 25 11.00 7.33 2.88
CA ASP A 25 11.74 6.19 3.43
C ASP A 25 11.81 5.01 2.45
N VAL A 26 10.93 4.99 1.45
CA VAL A 26 10.85 3.94 0.42
C VAL A 26 11.79 4.26 -0.75
N VAL A 27 12.05 5.54 -1.00
CA VAL A 27 12.90 5.98 -2.11
C VAL A 27 14.36 5.70 -1.77
N ASP A 28 15.10 5.19 -2.75
CA ASP A 28 16.54 4.98 -2.61
C ASP A 28 17.24 6.31 -2.21
N PRO A 29 18.13 6.29 -1.21
CA PRO A 29 18.82 7.50 -0.75
C PRO A 29 19.52 8.28 -1.87
N ILE A 30 20.09 7.59 -2.86
CA ILE A 30 20.79 8.23 -3.98
C ILE A 30 19.79 9.03 -4.84
N ILE A 31 18.62 8.44 -5.10
CA ILE A 31 17.55 9.09 -5.88
C ILE A 31 16.98 10.27 -5.09
N ARG A 32 16.71 10.08 -3.80
CA ARG A 32 16.21 11.11 -2.89
C ARG A 32 17.15 12.31 -2.79
N ASP A 33 18.44 12.06 -2.63
CA ASP A 33 19.44 13.09 -2.38
C ASP A 33 19.86 13.82 -3.67
N SER A 34 19.70 13.17 -4.83
CA SER A 34 20.01 13.76 -6.14
C SER A 34 18.94 14.74 -6.66
N SER A 35 17.69 14.62 -6.20
CA SER A 35 16.56 15.34 -6.81
C SER A 35 15.46 15.80 -5.82
N PRO A 36 15.79 16.55 -4.75
CA PRO A 36 14.79 16.99 -3.76
C PRO A 36 13.66 17.86 -4.35
N ALA A 37 13.91 18.52 -5.48
CA ALA A 37 12.91 19.31 -6.21
C ALA A 37 11.84 18.44 -6.92
N GLN A 38 12.08 17.14 -7.12
CA GLN A 38 11.20 16.20 -7.83
C GLN A 38 10.36 15.34 -6.86
N SER A 39 10.17 15.81 -5.64
CA SER A 39 9.40 15.09 -4.61
C SER A 39 7.99 14.69 -5.07
N HIS A 40 7.34 15.53 -5.88
CA HIS A 40 6.04 15.23 -6.48
C HIS A 40 6.11 14.09 -7.51
N GLU A 41 7.10 14.11 -8.41
CA GLU A 41 7.31 13.07 -9.41
C GLU A 41 7.62 11.71 -8.76
N LEU A 42 8.43 11.71 -7.70
CA LEU A 42 8.77 10.51 -6.93
C LEU A 42 7.55 9.92 -6.22
N LEU A 43 6.77 10.76 -5.53
CA LEU A 43 5.53 10.33 -4.89
C LEU A 43 4.57 9.71 -5.92
N ARG A 44 4.43 10.35 -7.08
CA ARG A 44 3.57 9.88 -8.16
C ARG A 44 4.06 8.59 -8.78
N CYS A 45 5.37 8.41 -8.94
CA CYS A 45 5.97 7.13 -9.35
C CYS A 45 5.63 6.01 -8.37
N ILE A 46 5.66 6.28 -7.06
CA ILE A 46 5.27 5.31 -6.03
C ILE A 46 3.79 4.95 -6.18
N GLU A 47 2.90 5.93 -6.34
CA GLU A 47 1.47 5.69 -6.52
C GLU A 47 1.18 4.83 -7.75
N ILE A 48 1.78 5.17 -8.89
CA ILE A 48 1.64 4.40 -10.14
C ILE A 48 2.20 2.99 -9.95
N GLY A 49 3.37 2.85 -9.32
CA GLY A 49 3.97 1.56 -9.00
C GLY A 49 3.04 0.70 -8.12
N LEU A 50 2.43 1.30 -7.10
CA LEU A 50 1.46 0.63 -6.23
C LEU A 50 0.20 0.19 -6.99
N LEU A 51 -0.31 1.02 -7.91
CA LEU A 51 -1.46 0.68 -8.76
C LEU A 51 -1.18 -0.52 -9.68
N CYS A 52 0.04 -0.61 -10.23
CA CYS A 52 0.45 -1.67 -11.16
C CYS A 52 0.50 -3.07 -10.52
N VAL A 53 0.78 -3.15 -9.22
CA VAL A 53 0.92 -4.42 -8.49
C VAL A 53 -0.29 -4.76 -7.63
N GLN A 54 -1.43 -4.12 -7.89
CA GLN A 54 -2.68 -4.45 -7.21
C GLN A 54 -3.05 -5.93 -7.40
N LEU A 55 -3.64 -6.48 -6.34
CA LEU A 55 -4.00 -7.89 -6.26
C LEU A 55 -5.05 -8.27 -7.31
N LEU A 56 -6.08 -7.43 -7.48
CA LEU A 56 -7.14 -7.64 -8.45
C LEU A 56 -6.71 -7.15 -9.83
N ALA A 57 -6.98 -7.94 -10.86
CA ALA A 57 -6.65 -7.60 -12.24
C ALA A 57 -7.40 -6.35 -12.72
N ASP A 58 -8.66 -6.20 -12.30
CA ASP A 58 -9.52 -5.07 -12.69
C ASP A 58 -9.07 -3.74 -12.09
N ASP A 59 -8.27 -3.78 -11.02
CA ASP A 59 -7.74 -2.60 -10.37
C ASP A 59 -6.40 -2.15 -10.96
N ARG A 60 -5.74 -3.00 -11.76
CA ARG A 60 -4.49 -2.65 -12.42
C ARG A 60 -4.74 -1.65 -13.55
N PRO A 61 -3.99 -0.55 -13.62
CA PRO A 61 -4.14 0.41 -14.72
C PRO A 61 -3.73 -0.23 -16.04
N ILE A 62 -4.39 0.20 -17.12
CA ILE A 62 -4.01 -0.18 -18.48
C ILE A 62 -2.63 0.40 -18.78
N MET A 63 -1.75 -0.34 -19.44
CA MET A 63 -0.38 0.13 -19.73
C MET A 63 -0.32 1.47 -20.47
N SER A 64 -1.25 1.74 -21.39
CA SER A 64 -1.35 3.05 -22.05
C SER A 64 -1.69 4.19 -21.08
N HIS A 65 -2.51 3.89 -20.06
CA HIS A 65 -2.83 4.84 -18.99
C HIS A 65 -1.62 5.08 -18.08
N VAL A 66 -0.82 4.05 -17.79
CA VAL A 66 0.44 4.20 -17.04
C VAL A 66 1.41 5.13 -17.75
N VAL A 67 1.60 4.96 -19.07
CA VAL A 67 2.46 5.85 -19.87
C VAL A 67 1.93 7.28 -19.85
N ALA A 68 0.63 7.46 -20.07
CA ALA A 68 0.01 8.79 -20.01
C ALA A 68 0.16 9.44 -18.62
N LEU A 69 0.05 8.65 -17.55
CA LEU A 69 0.30 9.13 -16.19
C LEU A 69 1.77 9.57 -16.07
N LEU A 70 2.75 8.76 -16.47
CA LEU A 70 4.17 9.12 -16.35
C LEU A 70 4.57 10.34 -17.20
N GLU A 71 4.02 10.49 -18.42
CA GLU A 71 4.35 11.59 -19.33
C GLU A 71 3.69 12.93 -18.95
N ASN A 72 2.54 12.88 -18.26
CA ASN A 72 1.78 14.09 -17.96
C ASN A 72 1.49 14.22 -16.46
N GLU A 73 2.19 15.14 -15.81
CA GLU A 73 2.06 15.43 -14.37
C GLU A 73 0.70 15.97 -13.94
N THR A 74 -0.11 16.47 -14.89
CA THR A 74 -1.43 17.07 -14.60
C THR A 74 -2.55 16.05 -14.45
N ILE A 75 -2.31 14.78 -14.80
CA ILE A 75 -3.33 13.73 -14.68
C ILE A 75 -3.35 13.23 -13.23
N GLU A 76 -4.50 13.37 -12.58
CA GLU A 76 -4.69 12.83 -11.23
C GLU A 76 -4.54 11.30 -11.21
N THR A 77 -3.65 10.82 -10.36
CA THR A 77 -3.47 9.40 -10.07
C THR A 77 -4.58 8.91 -9.15
N ARG A 78 -5.04 7.67 -9.38
CA ARG A 78 -5.99 7.03 -8.46
C ARG A 78 -5.27 6.63 -7.18
N ARG A 79 -5.97 6.72 -6.06
CA ARG A 79 -5.45 6.27 -4.77
C ARG A 79 -5.28 4.74 -4.75
N PRO A 80 -4.08 4.19 -4.50
CA PRO A 80 -3.87 2.75 -4.46
C PRO A 80 -4.63 2.10 -3.29
N LYS A 81 -5.27 0.95 -3.56
CA LYS A 81 -6.04 0.21 -2.56
C LYS A 81 -5.11 -0.52 -1.57
N PRO A 82 -5.57 -0.73 -0.33
CA PRO A 82 -4.81 -1.51 0.65
C PRO A 82 -4.49 -2.91 0.11
N PRO A 83 -3.30 -3.45 0.41
CA PRO A 83 -2.95 -4.82 0.09
C PRO A 83 -4.06 -5.77 0.57
N GLY A 84 -4.41 -6.76 -0.26
CA GLY A 84 -5.48 -7.72 0.04
C GLY A 84 -5.34 -8.45 1.38
N PHE A 85 -4.16 -8.38 1.99
CA PHE A 85 -3.85 -8.88 3.31
C PHE A 85 -4.51 -8.12 4.47
N PHE A 86 -4.93 -6.88 4.27
CA PHE A 86 -5.71 -6.14 5.27
C PHE A 86 -7.15 -6.66 5.41
N PHE A 87 -7.64 -7.50 4.48
CA PHE A 87 -9.01 -8.02 4.50
C PHE A 87 -9.17 -9.29 5.37
N GLY A 88 -8.16 -9.67 6.15
CA GLY A 88 -8.17 -10.88 6.99
C GLY A 88 -8.89 -10.79 8.33
N ARG A 89 -9.51 -9.66 8.70
CA ARG A 89 -10.23 -9.56 9.99
C ARG A 89 -11.35 -8.54 9.97
N ASN A 90 -12.44 -8.82 9.23
CA ASN A 90 -13.80 -8.40 9.61
C ASN A 90 -14.86 -9.00 8.67
N ARG A 91 -15.03 -10.32 8.78
CA ARG A 91 -16.33 -10.96 8.51
C ARG A 91 -16.70 -11.84 9.69
N SER A 92 -16.81 -11.23 10.87
CA SER A 92 -17.74 -11.77 11.87
C SER A 92 -19.12 -11.27 11.51
N ASP A 93 -19.73 -11.87 10.49
CA ASP A 93 -21.19 -11.91 10.39
C ASP A 93 -21.67 -12.98 11.37
N HIS A 94 -21.56 -12.69 12.67
CA HIS A 94 -22.30 -13.44 13.68
C HIS A 94 -23.39 -12.52 14.22
N PRO A 95 -24.68 -12.85 14.02
CA PRO A 95 -25.76 -12.02 14.51
C PRO A 95 -25.72 -11.96 16.05
N SER A 96 -25.71 -10.72 16.51
CA SER A 96 -26.03 -10.18 17.83
C SER A 96 -26.38 -11.17 18.94
N SER A 97 -25.62 -11.11 20.03
CA SER A 97 -26.17 -11.24 21.39
C SER A 97 -25.38 -10.39 22.38
N THR A 98 -26.17 -9.72 23.21
CA THR A 98 -25.90 -8.62 24.13
C THR A 98 -24.88 -8.94 25.21
N THR A 99 -24.11 -7.92 25.65
CA THR A 99 -24.00 -7.43 27.04
C THR A 99 -22.57 -7.02 27.39
N GLY A 100 -22.40 -5.75 27.79
CA GLY A 100 -21.53 -5.40 28.92
C GLY A 100 -20.06 -5.06 28.64
N GLU A 101 -19.78 -3.76 28.81
CA GLU A 101 -18.59 -3.21 29.47
C GLU A 101 -17.30 -2.94 28.66
N SER A 102 -16.68 -1.86 29.10
CA SER A 102 -15.73 -0.97 28.45
C SER A 102 -14.29 -1.46 28.44
N SER A 103 -13.53 -1.18 27.37
CA SER A 103 -12.25 -0.45 27.46
C SER A 103 -11.62 -0.28 26.06
N LEU A 104 -11.34 0.97 25.71
CA LEU A 104 -10.48 1.32 24.58
C LEU A 104 -9.03 1.09 25.00
N ALA A 105 -8.38 0.07 24.44
CA ALA A 105 -6.93 -0.05 24.50
C ALA A 105 -6.43 -0.72 23.21
N ASN A 106 -5.85 0.12 22.34
CA ASN A 106 -4.97 -0.18 21.22
C ASN A 106 -4.69 -1.66 20.93
N ASP A 107 -5.32 -2.23 19.90
CA ASP A 107 -4.81 -3.44 19.25
C ASP A 107 -4.14 -3.05 17.93
N PHE A 108 -2.91 -2.52 18.05
CA PHE A 108 -1.95 -2.59 16.95
C PHE A 108 -1.44 -4.03 16.92
N SER A 109 -2.23 -4.93 16.33
CA SER A 109 -1.81 -6.30 16.11
C SER A 109 -0.72 -6.33 15.05
N VAL A 110 0.53 -6.23 15.52
CA VAL A 110 1.73 -6.65 14.79
C VAL A 110 1.48 -8.07 14.31
N MET A 111 1.53 -8.21 13.01
CA MET A 111 1.43 -9.48 12.33
C MET A 111 2.60 -10.39 12.69
N SER A 112 2.33 -11.37 13.55
CA SER A 112 3.23 -12.46 13.84
C SER A 112 3.24 -13.44 12.66
N TYR A 113 4.39 -13.55 11.98
CA TYR A 113 4.65 -14.62 11.01
C TYR A 113 5.09 -15.89 11.75
N PRO A 114 4.67 -17.09 11.30
CA PRO A 114 5.15 -18.33 11.88
C PRO A 114 6.62 -18.55 11.48
N SER A 115 7.48 -18.70 12.48
CA SER A 115 8.84 -19.22 12.32
C SER A 115 8.78 -20.67 11.84
N ASN A 116 9.59 -20.99 10.83
CA ASN A 116 10.06 -22.36 10.59
C ASN A 116 11.57 -22.40 10.87
#